data_AF-A0A9E3UXR4-F1
#
_entry.id   AF-A0A9E3UXR4-F1
#
_cell.length_a   1.000
_cell.length_b   1.000
_cell.length_c   1.000
_cell.angle_alpha   90.00
_cell.angle_beta   90.00
_cell.angle_gamma   90.00
#
_symmetry.space_group_name_H-M   'P 1'
#
loop_
_entity.id
_entity.type
_entity.pdbx_description
1 polymer ?
#
loop_
_entity_poly.entity_id
_entity_poly.type
_entity_poly.pdbx_seq_one_letter_code
_entity_poly.pdbx_strand_id
1 'polypeptide(L)'
;MSLFELREPVSAGSHGAWALLAVPGTLLLWRRGVGDRGRQLSLLVFGVSLVLCYSFSTLYHGACLSRDWIARFDRLDHVGIFLLIAGSYTPLAWNLLRGLWRLVILTAAWLMAAAGSAINLAVGVLPVPVATALYLAMGWGAIICYLEIARERSHRTLRPLLIGGALYSIGALLNVLRWPIVWPGVVEAHEVFHLFVMAGSLAHYGFMLSVVTPQPGRVEPARLGRRLWPAFDPILARIAAGGGSRWAAIWGLLPLNELGQGLGVRPGMSRLVPAPARDSAPTHREYL
;
A
#
# COMPACT_ATOMS: atom_id res chain seq x y z
N MET A 1 23.78 30.54 -17.41
CA MET A 1 22.91 30.15 -16.27
C MET A 1 23.79 29.49 -15.24
N SER A 2 23.69 29.95 -13.99
CA SER A 2 24.38 29.33 -12.85
C SER A 2 23.84 27.91 -12.67
N LEU A 3 24.71 26.94 -12.37
CA LEU A 3 24.31 25.56 -12.02
C LEU A 3 23.46 25.47 -10.74
N PHE A 4 23.24 26.59 -10.04
CA PHE A 4 22.52 26.69 -8.77
C PHE A 4 21.20 27.49 -8.83
N GLU A 5 20.77 27.97 -10.00
CA GLU A 5 19.47 28.65 -10.13
C GLU A 5 18.33 27.64 -10.22
N LEU A 6 17.49 27.57 -9.18
CA LEU A 6 16.25 26.79 -9.16
C LEU A 6 15.09 27.64 -9.69
N ARG A 7 14.20 27.03 -10.50
CA ARG A 7 13.02 27.72 -11.04
C ARG A 7 12.05 28.15 -9.94
N GLU A 8 11.76 27.26 -9.01
CA GLU A 8 10.85 27.48 -7.88
C GLU A 8 11.52 27.01 -6.58
N PRO A 9 12.38 27.86 -5.96
CA PRO A 9 13.34 27.42 -4.94
C PRO A 9 12.69 26.92 -3.65
N VAL A 10 11.56 27.48 -3.21
CA VAL A 10 10.86 27.03 -1.99
C VAL A 10 10.30 25.62 -2.17
N SER A 11 9.58 25.40 -3.26
CA SER A 11 8.99 24.10 -3.61
C SER A 11 10.07 23.05 -3.88
N ALA A 12 11.08 23.38 -4.68
CA ALA A 12 12.20 22.48 -4.97
C ALA A 12 13.03 22.16 -3.72
N GLY A 13 13.35 23.15 -2.89
CA GLY A 13 14.16 22.98 -1.68
C GLY A 13 13.46 22.14 -0.60
N SER A 14 12.18 22.44 -0.34
CA SER A 14 11.38 21.71 0.66
C SER A 14 11.20 20.23 0.29
N HIS A 15 10.78 19.95 -0.94
CA HIS A 15 10.62 18.57 -1.42
C HIS A 15 11.97 17.86 -1.62
N GLY A 16 13.02 18.59 -2.02
CA GLY A 16 14.36 18.02 -2.15
C GLY A 16 14.92 17.55 -0.81
N ALA A 17 14.75 18.34 0.25
CA ALA A 17 15.08 17.92 1.60
C ALA A 17 14.30 16.67 2.02
N TRP A 18 13.01 16.61 1.69
CA TRP A 18 12.18 15.45 2.03
C TRP A 18 12.52 14.20 1.22
N ALA A 19 12.92 14.34 -0.05
CA ALA A 19 13.44 13.24 -0.86
C ALA A 19 14.72 12.66 -0.23
N LEU A 20 15.63 13.53 0.21
CA LEU A 20 16.87 13.12 0.89
C LEU A 20 16.59 12.43 2.24
N LEU A 21 15.61 12.90 3.01
CA LEU A 21 15.19 12.25 4.26
C LEU A 21 14.42 10.94 4.03
N ALA A 22 13.69 10.83 2.93
CA ALA A 22 12.93 9.62 2.58
C ALA A 22 13.85 8.43 2.30
N VAL A 23 15.09 8.64 1.84
CA VAL A 23 16.06 7.55 1.62
C VAL A 23 16.45 6.81 2.91
N PRO A 24 17.03 7.45 3.95
CA PRO A 24 17.31 6.78 5.21
C PRO A 24 16.03 6.34 5.93
N GLY A 25 14.91 7.06 5.78
CA GLY A 25 13.61 6.62 6.28
C GLY A 25 13.15 5.30 5.65
N THR A 26 13.30 5.16 4.34
CA THR A 26 13.00 3.91 3.61
C THR A 26 13.88 2.77 4.10
N LEU A 27 15.18 3.01 4.26
CA LEU A 27 16.10 2.00 4.79
C LEU A 27 15.72 1.59 6.22
N LEU A 28 15.28 2.53 7.06
CA LEU A 28 14.80 2.23 8.40
C LEU A 28 13.55 1.33 8.34
N LEU A 29 12.53 1.68 7.55
CA LEU A 29 11.33 0.86 7.40
C LEU A 29 11.66 -0.55 6.86
N TRP A 30 12.53 -0.64 5.84
CA TRP A 30 13.02 -1.91 5.32
C TRP A 30 13.65 -2.77 6.40
N ARG A 31 14.55 -2.20 7.22
CA ARG A 31 15.20 -2.90 8.33
C ARG A 31 14.20 -3.33 9.40
N ARG A 32 13.19 -2.50 9.69
CA ARG A 32 12.13 -2.85 10.64
C ARG A 32 11.25 -4.00 10.13
N GLY A 33 11.17 -4.24 8.83
CA GLY A 33 10.42 -5.38 8.28
C GLY A 33 11.14 -6.73 8.36
N VAL A 34 12.41 -6.79 8.76
CA VAL A 34 13.20 -8.03 8.81
C VAL A 34 12.50 -9.09 9.69
N GLY A 35 12.50 -10.34 9.20
CA GLY A 35 11.81 -11.47 9.81
C GLY A 35 10.45 -11.79 9.18
N ASP A 36 9.89 -10.88 8.38
CA ASP A 36 8.69 -11.11 7.57
C ASP A 36 8.88 -10.50 6.18
N ARG A 37 9.12 -11.35 5.17
CA ARG A 37 9.40 -10.89 3.79
C ARG A 37 8.27 -10.05 3.21
N GLY A 38 7.01 -10.39 3.49
CA GLY A 38 5.87 -9.65 2.96
C GLY A 38 5.77 -8.26 3.59
N ARG A 39 5.99 -8.17 4.90
CA ARG A 39 6.09 -6.89 5.61
C ARG A 39 7.25 -6.05 5.10
N GLN A 40 8.41 -6.66 4.92
CA GLN A 40 9.61 -6.00 4.46
C GLN A 40 9.42 -5.38 3.06
N LEU A 41 8.90 -6.15 2.11
CA LEU A 41 8.62 -5.67 0.76
C LEU A 41 7.51 -4.61 0.73
N SER A 42 6.43 -4.81 1.48
CA SER A 42 5.34 -3.83 1.53
C SER A 42 5.77 -2.49 2.14
N LEU A 43 6.64 -2.50 3.15
CA LEU A 43 7.28 -1.30 3.69
C LEU A 43 8.26 -0.66 2.71
N LEU A 44 8.99 -1.47 1.93
CA LEU A 44 9.85 -0.95 0.85
C LEU A 44 9.06 -0.16 -0.18
N VAL A 45 7.92 -0.71 -0.61
CA VAL A 45 7.05 -0.09 -1.61
C VAL A 45 6.61 1.30 -1.16
N PHE A 46 6.20 1.45 0.11
CA PHE A 46 5.86 2.76 0.66
C PHE A 46 7.06 3.72 0.73
N GLY A 47 8.23 3.22 1.17
CA GLY A 47 9.43 4.05 1.24
C GLY A 47 9.90 4.53 -0.15
N VAL A 48 9.94 3.63 -1.13
CA VAL A 48 10.27 3.97 -2.52
C VAL A 48 9.26 4.95 -3.10
N SER A 49 7.96 4.80 -2.82
CA SER A 49 6.96 5.77 -3.30
C SER A 49 7.14 7.16 -2.70
N LEU A 50 7.57 7.28 -1.43
CA LEU A 50 7.97 8.57 -0.84
C LEU A 50 9.16 9.17 -1.60
N VAL A 51 10.23 8.39 -1.80
CA VAL A 51 11.42 8.85 -2.52
C VAL A 51 11.06 9.33 -3.92
N LEU A 52 10.27 8.56 -4.66
CA LEU A 52 9.86 8.92 -6.01
C LEU A 52 8.99 10.18 -6.03
N CYS A 53 7.97 10.27 -5.18
CA CYS A 53 7.08 11.43 -5.12
C CYS A 53 7.86 12.72 -4.87
N TYR A 54 8.70 12.75 -3.84
CA TYR A 54 9.46 13.94 -3.51
C TYR A 54 10.57 14.24 -4.53
N SER A 55 11.18 13.22 -5.12
CA SER A 55 12.20 13.41 -6.17
C SER A 55 11.59 13.99 -7.44
N PHE A 56 10.44 13.47 -7.90
CA PHE A 56 9.76 13.99 -9.08
C PHE A 56 9.32 15.44 -8.89
N SER A 57 8.79 15.78 -7.72
CA SER A 57 8.44 17.16 -7.38
C SER A 57 9.66 18.09 -7.33
N THR A 58 10.76 17.62 -6.74
CA THR A 58 12.02 18.37 -6.71
C THR A 58 12.54 18.64 -8.12
N LEU A 59 12.51 17.63 -9.00
CA LEU A 59 12.93 17.77 -10.39
C LEU A 59 12.00 18.72 -11.15
N TYR A 60 10.69 18.62 -10.95
CA TYR A 60 9.73 19.50 -11.59
C TYR A 60 9.99 20.96 -11.21
N HIS A 61 9.99 21.30 -9.92
CA HIS A 61 10.16 22.67 -9.43
C HIS A 61 11.59 23.20 -9.56
N GLY A 62 12.60 22.33 -9.51
CA GLY A 62 14.00 22.72 -9.54
C GLY A 62 14.58 22.88 -10.95
N ALA A 63 14.09 22.11 -11.93
CA ALA A 63 14.72 22.04 -13.24
C ALA A 63 14.52 23.30 -14.08
N CYS A 64 15.64 23.87 -14.51
CA CYS A 64 15.72 24.95 -15.48
C CYS A 64 16.01 24.39 -16.89
N LEU A 65 15.04 23.70 -17.47
CA LEU A 65 15.15 23.00 -18.76
C LEU A 65 14.18 23.59 -19.82
N SER A 66 14.21 23.02 -21.03
CA SER A 66 13.23 23.37 -22.07
C SER A 66 11.79 23.07 -21.64
N ARG A 67 10.83 23.78 -22.23
CA ARG A 67 9.39 23.61 -21.93
C ARG A 67 8.93 22.15 -22.03
N ASP A 68 9.43 21.41 -23.01
CA ASP A 68 9.10 19.99 -23.20
C ASP A 68 9.57 19.11 -22.04
N TRP A 69 10.76 19.37 -21.49
CA TRP A 69 11.27 18.64 -20.33
C TRP A 69 10.51 19.00 -19.05
N ILE A 70 10.20 20.28 -18.86
CA ILE A 70 9.38 20.74 -17.73
C ILE A 70 8.01 20.05 -17.77
N ALA A 71 7.36 19.97 -18.93
CA ALA A 71 6.07 19.30 -19.08
C ALA A 71 6.15 17.79 -18.79
N ARG A 72 7.29 17.13 -19.04
CA ARG A 72 7.49 15.72 -18.65
C ARG A 72 7.63 15.57 -17.13
N PHE A 73 8.38 16.45 -16.48
CA PHE A 73 8.53 16.43 -15.03
C PHE A 73 7.23 16.79 -14.30
N ASP A 74 6.43 17.70 -14.85
CA ASP A 74 5.09 18.01 -14.35
C ASP A 74 4.19 16.76 -14.31
N ARG A 75 4.20 15.97 -15.40
CA ARG A 75 3.49 14.67 -15.44
C ARG A 75 4.03 13.69 -14.41
N LEU A 76 5.36 13.59 -14.28
CA LEU A 76 5.98 12.68 -13.30
C LEU A 76 5.68 13.10 -11.86
N ASP A 77 5.59 14.39 -11.57
CA ASP A 77 5.23 14.89 -10.24
C ASP A 77 3.83 14.42 -9.84
N HIS A 78 2.87 14.55 -10.76
CA HIS A 78 1.51 14.06 -10.56
C HIS A 78 1.40 12.52 -10.51
N VAL A 79 2.25 11.80 -11.25
CA VAL A 79 2.40 10.33 -11.11
C VAL A 79 2.92 9.99 -9.72
N GLY A 80 3.85 10.78 -9.18
CA GLY A 80 4.39 10.65 -7.84
C GLY A 80 3.30 10.60 -6.77
N ILE A 81 2.27 11.46 -6.88
CA ILE A 81 1.12 11.48 -5.96
C ILE A 81 0.34 10.16 -6.04
N PHE A 82 0.00 9.68 -7.24
CA PHE A 82 -0.70 8.39 -7.42
C PHE A 82 0.07 7.23 -6.81
N LEU A 83 1.38 7.17 -7.07
CA LEU A 83 2.26 6.13 -6.52
C LEU A 83 2.37 6.23 -4.99
N LEU A 84 2.44 7.43 -4.42
CA LEU A 84 2.51 7.62 -2.98
C LEU A 84 1.24 7.15 -2.29
N ILE A 85 0.06 7.48 -2.84
CA ILE A 85 -1.21 7.03 -2.28
C ILE A 85 -1.27 5.49 -2.31
N ALA A 86 -1.04 4.84 -3.46
CA ALA A 86 -1.04 3.37 -3.55
C ALA A 86 0.06 2.72 -2.69
N GLY A 87 1.24 3.32 -2.65
CA GLY A 87 2.35 2.90 -1.81
C GLY A 87 1.99 2.93 -0.33
N SER A 88 1.22 3.92 0.12
CA SER A 88 0.76 4.01 1.52
C SER A 88 -0.26 2.93 1.90
N TYR A 89 -1.10 2.50 0.96
CA TYR A 89 -2.02 1.37 1.17
C TYR A 89 -1.28 0.04 1.26
N THR A 90 -0.14 -0.12 0.59
CA THR A 90 0.52 -1.41 0.44
C THR A 90 0.90 -2.07 1.77
N PRO A 91 1.68 -1.44 2.67
CA PRO A 91 1.99 -1.99 3.99
C PRO A 91 0.77 -2.07 4.90
N LEU A 92 -0.18 -1.14 4.77
CA LEU A 92 -1.41 -1.15 5.54
C LEU A 92 -2.25 -2.39 5.21
N ALA A 93 -2.61 -2.57 3.94
CA ALA A 93 -3.47 -3.66 3.49
C ALA A 93 -2.76 -5.01 3.63
N TRP A 94 -1.48 -5.10 3.27
CA TRP A 94 -0.75 -6.36 3.33
C TRP A 94 -0.67 -6.92 4.76
N ASN A 95 -0.38 -6.06 5.74
CA ASN A 95 -0.08 -6.49 7.11
C ASN A 95 -1.28 -6.43 8.06
N LEU A 96 -2.26 -5.55 7.79
CA LEU A 96 -3.36 -5.30 8.72
C LEU A 96 -4.72 -5.76 8.19
N LEU A 97 -4.85 -6.05 6.89
CA LEU A 97 -6.05 -6.64 6.31
C LEU A 97 -5.82 -8.11 5.93
N ARG A 98 -6.93 -8.85 5.82
CA ARG A 98 -6.90 -10.29 5.53
C ARG A 98 -7.87 -10.67 4.42
N GLY A 99 -7.64 -11.85 3.84
CA GLY A 99 -8.52 -12.45 2.85
C GLY A 99 -8.79 -11.51 1.67
N LEU A 100 -10.06 -11.42 1.29
CA LEU A 100 -10.48 -10.69 0.11
C LEU A 100 -10.40 -9.17 0.25
N TRP A 101 -10.54 -8.61 1.46
CA TRP A 101 -10.37 -7.18 1.68
C TRP A 101 -8.95 -6.71 1.38
N ARG A 102 -7.94 -7.50 1.77
CA ARG A 102 -6.55 -7.24 1.39
C ARG A 102 -6.40 -7.16 -0.13
N LEU A 103 -6.97 -8.13 -0.84
CA LEU A 103 -6.88 -8.18 -2.30
C LEU A 103 -7.62 -7.02 -2.96
N VAL A 104 -8.86 -6.73 -2.55
CA VAL A 104 -9.69 -5.66 -3.12
C VAL A 104 -9.02 -4.31 -2.92
N ILE A 105 -8.54 -3.99 -1.71
CA ILE A 105 -7.91 -2.70 -1.43
C ILE A 105 -6.60 -2.54 -2.22
N LEU A 106 -5.73 -3.56 -2.22
CA LEU A 106 -4.47 -3.49 -2.98
C LEU A 106 -4.72 -3.35 -4.48
N THR A 107 -5.63 -4.17 -5.02
CA THR A 107 -5.95 -4.15 -6.46
C THR A 107 -6.59 -2.83 -6.85
N ALA A 108 -7.56 -2.33 -6.08
CA ALA A 108 -8.21 -1.05 -6.35
C ALA A 108 -7.20 0.10 -6.29
N ALA A 109 -6.38 0.19 -5.24
CA ALA A 109 -5.40 1.25 -5.10
C ALA A 109 -4.38 1.25 -6.27
N TRP A 110 -3.81 0.10 -6.62
CA TRP A 110 -2.82 0.03 -7.70
C TRP A 110 -3.45 0.18 -9.09
N LEU A 111 -4.68 -0.30 -9.33
CA LEU A 111 -5.38 -0.02 -10.58
C LEU A 111 -5.72 1.46 -10.74
N MET A 112 -6.18 2.13 -9.68
CA MET A 112 -6.43 3.57 -9.70
C MET A 112 -5.13 4.35 -9.93
N ALA A 113 -4.03 3.96 -9.29
CA ALA A 113 -2.73 4.57 -9.52
C ALA A 113 -2.23 4.37 -10.95
N ALA A 114 -2.34 3.15 -11.48
CA ALA A 114 -1.94 2.84 -12.85
C ALA A 114 -2.78 3.60 -13.88
N ALA A 115 -4.11 3.61 -13.71
CA ALA A 115 -5.03 4.33 -14.58
C ALA A 115 -4.80 5.84 -14.52
N GLY A 116 -4.72 6.41 -13.32
CA GLY A 116 -4.44 7.84 -13.13
C GLY A 116 -3.09 8.27 -13.71
N SER A 117 -2.06 7.46 -13.51
CA SER A 117 -0.73 7.69 -14.08
C SER A 117 -0.75 7.58 -15.61
N ALA A 118 -1.40 6.57 -16.17
CA ALA A 118 -1.50 6.39 -17.62
C ALA A 118 -2.26 7.53 -18.28
N ILE A 119 -3.37 7.98 -17.70
CA ILE A 119 -4.12 9.15 -18.16
C ILE A 119 -3.19 10.36 -18.15
N ASN A 120 -2.54 10.65 -17.02
CA ASN A 120 -1.66 11.82 -16.90
C ASN A 120 -0.51 11.79 -17.93
N LEU A 121 0.12 10.63 -18.12
CA LEU A 121 1.21 10.47 -19.09
C LEU A 121 0.73 10.61 -20.54
N ALA A 122 -0.46 10.12 -20.87
CA ALA A 122 -1.00 10.12 -22.23
C ALA A 122 -1.61 11.46 -22.63
N VAL A 123 -2.49 12.04 -21.79
CA VAL A 123 -3.24 13.25 -22.11
C VAL A 123 -2.64 14.52 -21.49
N GLY A 124 -1.68 14.39 -20.59
CA GLY A 124 -1.12 15.49 -19.81
C GLY A 124 -1.77 15.65 -18.44
N VAL A 125 -1.31 16.65 -17.69
CA VAL A 125 -1.81 16.93 -16.34
C VAL A 125 -3.26 17.43 -16.40
N LEU A 126 -4.12 16.79 -15.61
CA LEU A 126 -5.53 17.18 -15.49
C LEU A 126 -5.68 18.53 -14.76
N PRO A 127 -6.77 19.29 -15.00
CA PRO A 127 -7.03 20.50 -14.24
C PRO A 127 -6.99 20.26 -12.73
N VAL A 128 -6.40 21.18 -11.97
CA VAL A 128 -6.12 21.02 -10.53
C VAL A 128 -7.31 20.49 -9.72
N PRO A 129 -8.56 21.00 -9.86
CA PRO A 129 -9.69 20.45 -9.11
C PRO A 129 -10.03 19.00 -9.47
N VAL A 130 -9.89 18.62 -10.74
CA VAL A 130 -10.17 17.27 -11.23
C VAL A 130 -9.11 16.30 -10.72
N ALA A 131 -7.83 16.63 -10.86
CA ALA A 131 -6.73 15.83 -10.32
C ALA A 131 -6.88 15.65 -8.80
N THR A 132 -7.16 16.76 -8.09
CA THR A 132 -7.35 16.76 -6.65
C THR A 132 -8.51 15.88 -6.21
N ALA A 133 -9.65 15.93 -6.91
CA ALA A 133 -10.79 15.06 -6.62
C ALA A 133 -10.44 13.58 -6.77
N LEU A 134 -9.67 13.21 -7.81
CA LEU A 134 -9.20 11.83 -7.99
C LEU A 134 -8.27 11.39 -6.85
N TYR A 135 -7.32 12.25 -6.45
CA TYR A 135 -6.41 11.97 -5.33
C TYR A 135 -7.15 11.78 -4.02
N LEU A 136 -8.10 12.67 -3.71
CA LEU A 136 -8.91 12.57 -2.50
C LEU A 136 -9.83 11.35 -2.52
N ALA A 137 -10.48 11.06 -3.64
CA ALA A 137 -11.30 9.85 -3.77
C ALA A 137 -10.47 8.58 -3.50
N MET A 138 -9.27 8.52 -4.06
CA MET A 138 -8.34 7.41 -3.83
C MET A 138 -7.86 7.37 -2.37
N GLY A 139 -7.55 8.51 -1.75
CA GLY A 139 -7.08 8.59 -0.36
C GLY A 139 -8.17 8.26 0.67
N TRP A 140 -9.41 8.68 0.45
CA TRP A 140 -10.54 8.46 1.35
C TRP A 140 -11.01 7.00 1.41
N GLY A 141 -10.62 6.17 0.42
CA GLY A 141 -10.75 4.70 0.51
C GLY A 141 -10.13 4.10 1.79
N ALA A 142 -9.21 4.82 2.44
CA ALA A 142 -8.57 4.42 3.68
C ALA A 142 -9.54 4.37 4.86
N ILE A 143 -10.72 5.01 4.76
CA ILE A 143 -11.79 4.87 5.77
C ILE A 143 -12.24 3.42 5.87
N ILE A 144 -12.37 2.71 4.74
CA ILE A 144 -12.73 1.29 4.74
C ILE A 144 -11.70 0.49 5.55
N CYS A 145 -10.42 0.78 5.29
CA CYS A 145 -9.32 0.15 6.00
C CYS A 145 -9.33 0.49 7.50
N TYR A 146 -9.56 1.75 7.85
CA TYR A 146 -9.65 2.22 9.23
C TYR A 146 -10.76 1.50 9.99
N LEU A 147 -11.96 1.40 9.42
CA LEU A 147 -13.11 0.75 10.05
C LEU A 147 -12.83 -0.73 10.33
N GLU A 148 -12.15 -1.43 9.42
CA GLU A 148 -11.75 -2.82 9.66
C GLU A 148 -10.70 -2.94 10.77
N ILE A 149 -9.65 -2.11 10.73
CA ILE A 149 -8.54 -2.21 11.69
C ILE A 149 -8.96 -1.75 13.10
N ALA A 150 -9.88 -0.78 13.20
CA ALA A 150 -10.36 -0.22 14.47
C ALA A 150 -11.13 -1.23 15.34
N ARG A 151 -11.49 -2.40 14.80
CA ARG A 151 -12.14 -3.50 15.52
C ARG A 151 -11.21 -4.18 16.52
N GLU A 152 -9.92 -4.13 16.24
CA GLU A 152 -8.89 -4.90 16.94
C GLU A 152 -7.82 -3.98 17.53
N ARG A 153 -7.75 -2.75 17.01
CA ARG A 153 -6.82 -1.73 17.44
C ARG A 153 -7.60 -0.54 17.99
N SER A 154 -7.12 -0.01 19.11
CA SER A 154 -7.70 1.21 19.66
C SER A 154 -7.61 2.38 18.66
N HIS A 155 -8.61 3.26 18.67
CA HIS A 155 -8.57 4.50 17.90
C HIS A 155 -7.32 5.33 18.17
N ARG A 156 -6.79 5.28 19.40
CA ARG A 156 -5.53 5.94 19.79
C ARG A 156 -4.35 5.45 18.95
N THR A 157 -4.29 4.15 18.65
CA THR A 157 -3.25 3.54 17.80
C THR A 157 -3.37 4.00 16.35
N LEU A 158 -4.58 4.29 15.87
CA LEU A 158 -4.86 4.66 14.49
C LEU A 158 -4.83 6.19 14.24
N ARG A 159 -4.60 7.00 15.28
CA ARG A 159 -4.52 8.47 15.16
C ARG A 159 -3.57 8.95 14.05
N PRO A 160 -2.37 8.38 13.85
CA PRO A 160 -1.48 8.86 12.79
C PRO A 160 -2.09 8.71 11.39
N LEU A 161 -2.89 7.66 11.15
CA LEU A 161 -3.62 7.48 9.88
C LEU A 161 -4.68 8.57 9.69
N LEU A 162 -5.46 8.87 10.73
CA LEU A 162 -6.50 9.91 10.68
C LEU A 162 -5.88 11.31 10.50
N ILE A 163 -4.81 11.60 11.23
CA ILE A 163 -4.08 12.88 11.12
C ILE A 163 -3.50 13.02 9.72
N GLY A 164 -2.89 11.96 9.18
CA GLY A 164 -2.35 11.96 7.82
C GLY A 164 -3.41 12.26 6.77
N GLY A 165 -4.55 11.54 6.81
CA GLY A 165 -5.67 11.77 5.89
C GLY A 165 -6.28 13.17 6.00
N ALA A 166 -6.40 13.71 7.22
CA ALA A 166 -6.86 15.07 7.43
C ALA A 166 -5.88 16.12 6.88
N LEU A 167 -4.58 15.96 7.12
CA LEU A 167 -3.55 16.86 6.61
C LEU A 167 -3.54 16.90 5.07
N TYR A 168 -3.59 15.73 4.42
CA TYR A 168 -3.71 15.67 2.96
C TYR A 168 -4.98 16.36 2.45
N SER A 169 -6.12 16.13 3.11
CA SER A 169 -7.40 16.72 2.69
C SER A 169 -7.40 18.24 2.84
N ILE A 170 -6.86 18.75 3.95
CA ILE A 170 -6.76 20.20 4.19
C ILE A 170 -5.81 20.82 3.18
N GLY A 171 -4.60 20.27 3.00
CA GLY A 171 -3.66 20.79 2.01
C GLY A 171 -4.24 20.82 0.60
N ALA A 172 -4.89 19.73 0.18
CA ALA A 172 -5.55 19.64 -1.12
C ALA A 172 -6.63 20.70 -1.31
N LEU A 173 -7.46 20.93 -0.29
CA LEU A 173 -8.48 21.97 -0.29
C LEU A 173 -7.87 23.37 -0.42
N LEU A 174 -6.83 23.67 0.36
CA LEU A 174 -6.12 24.95 0.29
C LEU A 174 -5.55 25.22 -1.11
N ASN A 175 -4.95 24.20 -1.74
CA ASN A 175 -4.43 24.31 -3.10
C ASN A 175 -5.52 24.63 -4.13
N VAL A 176 -6.66 23.91 -4.07
CA VAL A 176 -7.80 24.14 -4.98
C VAL A 176 -8.39 25.54 -4.77
N LEU A 177 -8.51 25.99 -3.53
CA LEU A 177 -9.00 27.33 -3.19
C LEU A 177 -8.00 28.44 -3.52
N ARG A 178 -6.76 28.10 -3.85
CA ARG A 178 -5.65 29.05 -4.06
C ARG A 178 -5.44 29.99 -2.87
N TRP A 179 -5.64 29.46 -1.66
CA TRP A 179 -5.49 30.20 -0.41
C TRP A 179 -4.84 29.31 0.67
N PRO A 180 -3.95 29.84 1.54
CA PRO A 180 -3.57 31.24 1.69
C PRO A 180 -2.41 31.68 0.79
N ILE A 181 -2.31 32.99 0.60
CA ILE A 181 -1.09 33.65 0.10
C ILE A 181 -0.35 34.17 1.33
N VAL A 182 0.76 33.51 1.70
CA VAL A 182 1.54 33.86 2.89
C VAL A 182 2.58 34.93 2.54
N TRP A 183 3.29 34.72 1.43
CA TRP A 183 4.20 35.69 0.83
C TRP A 183 3.96 35.70 -0.69
N PRO A 184 3.38 36.77 -1.25
CA PRO A 184 3.10 36.87 -2.69
C PRO A 184 4.32 36.56 -3.55
N GLY A 185 4.18 35.63 -4.50
CA GLY A 185 5.25 35.20 -5.41
C GLY A 185 6.35 34.33 -4.79
N VAL A 186 6.22 33.92 -3.51
CA VAL A 186 7.23 33.08 -2.82
C VAL A 186 6.58 31.90 -2.09
N VAL A 187 5.55 32.15 -1.28
CA VAL A 187 4.83 31.12 -0.53
C VAL A 187 3.34 31.35 -0.74
N GLU A 188 2.78 30.63 -1.69
CA GLU A 188 1.36 30.65 -2.03
C GLU A 188 0.71 29.32 -1.63
N ALA A 189 -0.52 29.11 -2.07
CA ALA A 189 -1.30 27.95 -1.69
C ALA A 189 -0.62 26.61 -2.06
N HIS A 190 0.20 26.59 -3.13
CA HIS A 190 0.93 25.42 -3.59
C HIS A 190 2.06 25.02 -2.62
N GLU A 191 2.87 25.99 -2.17
CA GLU A 191 3.89 25.74 -1.15
C GLU A 191 3.27 25.34 0.19
N VAL A 192 2.13 25.94 0.55
CA VAL A 192 1.39 25.53 1.75
C VAL A 192 0.90 24.08 1.59
N PHE A 193 0.37 23.72 0.42
CA PHE A 193 0.00 22.34 0.11
C PHE A 193 1.16 21.36 0.26
N HIS A 194 2.36 21.72 -0.22
CA HIS A 194 3.58 20.91 -0.02
C HIS A 194 3.86 20.66 1.47
N LEU A 195 3.75 21.67 2.33
CA LEU A 195 3.92 21.50 3.78
C LEU A 195 2.91 20.52 4.37
N PHE A 196 1.64 20.58 3.94
CA PHE A 196 0.62 19.62 4.37
C PHE A 196 0.87 18.20 3.85
N VAL A 197 1.35 18.03 2.62
CA VAL A 197 1.75 16.74 2.05
C VAL A 197 2.93 16.15 2.82
N MET A 198 3.92 16.97 3.17
CA MET A 198 5.06 16.61 4.00
C MET A 198 4.64 16.15 5.41
N ALA A 199 3.77 16.91 6.07
CA ALA A 199 3.24 16.57 7.39
C ALA A 199 2.36 15.31 7.35
N GLY A 200 1.53 15.17 6.31
CA GLY A 200 0.71 13.98 6.07
C GLY A 200 1.56 12.73 5.87
N SER A 201 2.60 12.80 5.03
CA SER A 201 3.56 11.72 4.83
C SER A 201 4.27 11.33 6.12
N LEU A 202 4.66 12.31 6.95
CA LEU A 202 5.28 12.03 8.24
C LEU A 202 4.32 11.30 9.19
N ALA A 203 3.04 11.67 9.20
CA ALA A 203 2.01 10.97 9.99
C ALA A 203 1.81 9.52 9.50
N HIS A 204 1.75 9.29 8.19
CA HIS A 204 1.69 7.94 7.61
C HIS A 204 2.96 7.14 7.88
N TYR A 205 4.13 7.76 7.84
CA TYR A 205 5.40 7.12 8.21
C TYR A 205 5.39 6.69 9.70
N GLY A 206 4.90 7.56 10.58
CA GLY A 206 4.66 7.26 11.99
C GLY A 206 3.65 6.11 12.18
N PHE A 207 2.60 6.04 11.35
CA PHE A 207 1.69 4.90 11.33
C PHE A 207 2.43 3.59 10.98
N MET A 208 3.27 3.58 9.95
CA MET A 208 4.04 2.39 9.57
C MET A 208 4.92 1.92 10.73
N LEU A 209 5.67 2.83 11.34
CA LEU A 209 6.54 2.51 12.47
C LEU A 209 5.76 1.99 13.68
N SER A 210 4.64 2.61 14.03
CA SER A 210 3.92 2.28 15.26
C SER A 210 2.97 1.10 15.14
N VAL A 211 2.43 0.82 13.94
CA VAL A 211 1.37 -0.17 13.74
C VAL A 211 1.81 -1.35 12.85
N VAL A 212 2.57 -1.09 11.78
CA VAL A 212 2.90 -2.12 10.78
C VAL A 212 4.19 -2.88 11.13
N THR A 213 5.20 -2.22 11.67
CA THR A 213 6.47 -2.88 12.01
C THR A 213 6.30 -3.92 13.14
N PRO A 214 7.14 -4.97 13.20
CA PRO A 214 7.06 -5.99 14.24
C PRO A 214 7.17 -5.37 15.64
N GLN A 215 6.20 -5.66 16.51
CA GLN A 215 6.30 -5.37 17.94
C GLN A 215 6.68 -6.65 18.68
N PRO A 216 7.74 -6.64 19.52
CA PRO A 216 8.03 -7.76 20.41
C PRO A 216 6.79 -8.10 21.25
N GLY A 217 6.34 -9.35 21.24
CA GLY A 217 5.26 -9.85 22.09
C GLY A 217 3.82 -9.62 21.60
N ARG A 218 3.58 -9.10 20.39
CA ARG A 218 2.21 -9.02 19.81
C ARG A 218 2.03 -10.01 18.67
N VAL A 219 1.77 -11.27 19.04
CA VAL A 219 1.45 -12.37 18.12
C VAL A 219 -0.07 -12.55 18.04
N GLU A 220 -0.63 -12.21 16.88
CA GLU A 220 -1.50 -13.01 16.01
C GLU A 220 -2.17 -11.97 15.10
N PRO A 221 -2.08 -12.09 13.77
CA PRO A 221 -2.92 -11.26 12.92
C PRO A 221 -4.35 -11.73 13.18
N ALA A 222 -5.26 -10.80 13.41
CA ALA A 222 -6.50 -11.10 14.07
C ALA A 222 -7.45 -11.97 13.24
N ARG A 223 -8.20 -12.81 13.93
CA ARG A 223 -9.21 -13.68 13.32
C ARG A 223 -10.50 -12.89 13.11
N LEU A 224 -10.68 -12.27 11.94
CA LEU A 224 -12.04 -12.00 11.47
C LEU A 224 -12.11 -11.94 9.94
N GLY A 225 -12.74 -12.98 9.37
CA GLY A 225 -13.52 -12.82 8.15
C GLY A 225 -14.99 -12.70 8.54
N ARG A 226 -15.78 -12.02 7.68
CA ARG A 226 -17.25 -12.15 7.53
C ARG A 226 -18.21 -11.19 8.26
N ARG A 227 -17.83 -9.99 8.74
CA ARG A 227 -18.81 -9.20 9.55
C ARG A 227 -18.95 -7.70 9.31
N LEU A 228 -18.55 -7.12 8.17
CA LEU A 228 -18.85 -5.70 7.92
C LEU A 228 -19.70 -5.42 6.68
N TRP A 229 -19.63 -6.27 5.66
CA TRP A 229 -20.50 -6.12 4.50
C TRP A 229 -21.15 -7.45 4.09
N PRO A 230 -22.15 -7.93 4.86
CA PRO A 230 -22.93 -9.11 4.47
C PRO A 230 -23.50 -9.00 3.04
N ALA A 231 -23.74 -7.77 2.56
CA ALA A 231 -24.19 -7.50 1.21
C ALA A 231 -23.13 -7.78 0.12
N PHE A 232 -21.83 -7.58 0.41
CA PHE A 232 -20.76 -7.83 -0.56
C PHE A 232 -20.11 -9.20 -0.40
N ASP A 233 -20.17 -9.82 0.80
CA ASP A 233 -19.61 -11.15 1.07
C ASP A 233 -19.99 -12.22 0.01
N PRO A 234 -21.24 -12.32 -0.49
CA PRO A 234 -21.62 -13.28 -1.53
C PRO A 234 -21.01 -12.95 -2.90
N ILE A 235 -20.95 -11.67 -3.28
CA ILE A 235 -20.37 -11.21 -4.55
C ILE A 235 -18.87 -11.48 -4.54
N LEU A 236 -18.24 -11.09 -3.45
CA LEU A 236 -16.83 -11.28 -3.16
C LEU A 236 -16.47 -12.78 -3.13
N ALA A 237 -17.27 -13.62 -2.48
CA ALA A 237 -17.10 -15.07 -2.49
C ALA A 237 -17.23 -15.68 -3.90
N ARG A 238 -18.13 -15.18 -4.74
CA ARG A 238 -18.29 -15.63 -6.13
C ARG A 238 -17.10 -15.23 -7.01
N ILE A 239 -16.55 -14.03 -6.82
CA ILE A 239 -15.32 -13.59 -7.52
C ILE A 239 -14.13 -14.48 -7.10
N ALA A 240 -13.98 -14.76 -5.81
CA ALA A 240 -12.94 -15.66 -5.31
C ALA A 240 -13.11 -17.10 -5.85
N ALA A 241 -14.34 -17.62 -5.89
CA ALA A 241 -14.63 -18.94 -6.43
C ALA A 241 -14.43 -19.04 -7.95
N GLY A 242 -14.64 -17.95 -8.70
CA GLY A 242 -14.53 -17.91 -10.16
C GLY A 242 -13.12 -17.70 -10.72
N GLY A 243 -12.16 -17.20 -9.91
CA GLY A 243 -10.80 -16.87 -10.37
C GLY A 243 -9.67 -17.35 -9.44
N GLY A 244 -9.99 -18.12 -8.40
CA GLY A 244 -9.20 -18.29 -7.19
C GLY A 244 -7.77 -18.83 -7.34
N SER A 245 -7.45 -19.59 -8.39
CA SER A 245 -6.10 -20.19 -8.53
C SER A 245 -5.07 -19.25 -9.15
N ARG A 246 -5.45 -18.40 -10.12
CA ARG A 246 -4.50 -17.53 -10.85
C ARG A 246 -4.20 -16.22 -10.11
N TRP A 247 -5.20 -15.65 -9.43
CA TRP A 247 -5.05 -14.38 -8.69
C TRP A 247 -4.42 -14.55 -7.31
N ALA A 248 -4.62 -15.70 -6.65
CA ALA A 248 -4.01 -16.01 -5.35
C ALA A 248 -2.49 -16.24 -5.45
N ALA A 249 -2.00 -16.73 -6.60
CA ALA A 249 -0.58 -16.91 -6.87
C ALA A 249 0.19 -15.58 -7.01
N ILE A 250 -0.45 -14.56 -7.61
CA ILE A 250 0.15 -13.22 -7.82
C ILE A 250 0.45 -12.52 -6.47
N TRP A 251 -0.30 -12.85 -5.42
CA TRP A 251 -0.20 -12.21 -4.10
C TRP A 251 0.13 -13.19 -2.95
N GLY A 252 0.70 -14.36 -3.28
CA GLY A 252 1.26 -15.30 -2.29
C GLY A 252 0.26 -15.85 -1.26
N LEU A 253 -0.99 -16.06 -1.65
CA LEU A 253 -2.04 -16.61 -0.78
C LEU A 253 -2.11 -18.14 -0.76
N LEU A 254 -1.43 -18.83 -1.69
CA LEU A 254 -1.32 -20.28 -1.70
C LEU A 254 0.05 -20.70 -1.15
N PRO A 255 0.11 -21.53 -0.09
CA PRO A 255 1.34 -22.19 0.25
C PRO A 255 1.77 -23.08 -0.95
N LEU A 256 3.07 -23.07 -1.28
CA LEU A 256 3.62 -23.68 -2.49
C LEU A 256 3.33 -25.20 -2.63
N ASN A 257 2.92 -25.85 -1.55
CA ASN A 257 2.53 -27.25 -1.49
C ASN A 257 1.20 -27.57 -2.19
N GLU A 258 0.31 -26.60 -2.42
CA GLU A 258 -0.98 -26.83 -3.08
C GLU A 258 -0.96 -26.66 -4.61
N LEU A 259 0.09 -26.05 -5.16
CA LEU A 259 0.27 -25.96 -6.61
C LEU A 259 0.66 -27.31 -7.26
N GLY A 260 1.13 -28.28 -6.46
CA GLY A 260 1.53 -29.61 -6.93
C GLY A 260 0.41 -30.63 -7.07
N GLN A 261 -0.76 -30.40 -6.46
CA GLN A 261 -1.87 -31.37 -6.47
C GLN A 261 -2.86 -31.18 -7.64
N GLY A 262 -2.71 -30.10 -8.41
CA GLY A 262 -3.58 -29.77 -9.56
C GLY A 262 -3.21 -30.44 -10.88
N LEU A 263 -2.09 -31.16 -10.96
CA LEU A 263 -1.69 -31.92 -12.15
C LEU A 263 -1.95 -33.41 -11.90
N GLY A 264 -3.13 -33.85 -12.33
CA GLY A 264 -3.63 -35.20 -12.14
C GLY A 264 -2.69 -36.27 -12.69
N VAL A 265 -2.05 -37.01 -11.79
CA VAL A 265 -1.64 -38.39 -12.02
C VAL A 265 -2.46 -39.23 -11.03
N ARG A 266 -3.49 -39.89 -11.53
CA ARG A 266 -4.25 -40.89 -10.75
C ARG A 266 -3.42 -42.18 -10.69
N PRO A 267 -3.03 -42.68 -9.51
CA PRO A 267 -2.54 -44.05 -9.41
C PRO A 267 -3.75 -44.99 -9.49
N GLY A 268 -3.78 -45.80 -10.54
CA GLY A 268 -4.78 -46.84 -10.74
C GLY A 268 -4.64 -47.98 -9.74
N MET A 269 -5.81 -48.47 -9.31
CA MET A 269 -6.15 -49.84 -8.91
C MET A 269 -5.01 -50.83 -8.60
N SER A 270 -4.91 -51.24 -7.33
CA SER A 270 -4.45 -52.58 -6.97
C SER A 270 -5.31 -53.18 -5.84
N ARG A 271 -6.17 -54.10 -6.27
CA ARG A 271 -6.64 -55.36 -5.65
C ARG A 271 -7.00 -55.39 -4.16
N LEU A 272 -8.27 -55.73 -3.94
CA LEU A 272 -8.87 -56.39 -2.78
C LEU A 272 -7.98 -57.52 -2.22
N VAL A 273 -7.72 -57.49 -0.92
CA VAL A 273 -7.28 -58.66 -0.11
C VAL A 273 -8.21 -58.74 1.10
N PRO A 274 -8.89 -59.88 1.37
CA PRO A 274 -9.80 -60.00 2.51
C PRO A 274 -9.05 -60.20 3.83
N ALA A 275 -9.64 -59.70 4.92
CA ALA A 275 -9.15 -59.90 6.29
C ALA A 275 -9.29 -61.36 6.75
N PRO A 276 -8.30 -61.93 7.47
CA PRO A 276 -8.47 -63.23 8.11
C PRO A 276 -9.12 -63.10 9.50
N ALA A 277 -9.94 -64.11 9.80
CA ALA A 277 -10.76 -64.26 10.98
C ALA A 277 -9.95 -64.49 12.26
N ARG A 278 -10.57 -64.11 13.39
CA ARG A 278 -10.15 -64.45 14.75
C ARG A 278 -10.41 -65.94 15.00
N ASP A 279 -9.44 -66.63 15.58
CA ASP A 279 -9.66 -67.85 16.34
C ASP A 279 -8.85 -67.83 17.65
N SER A 280 -9.45 -68.41 18.67
CA SER A 280 -9.10 -68.31 20.09
C SER A 280 -8.38 -69.56 20.63
N ALA A 281 -7.25 -69.31 21.33
CA ALA A 281 -6.65 -70.07 22.46
C ALA A 281 -6.08 -71.50 22.20
N PRO A 282 -5.28 -72.11 23.11
CA PRO A 282 -4.73 -71.64 24.40
C PRO A 282 -3.20 -71.90 24.66
N THR A 283 -2.79 -71.47 25.85
CA THR A 283 -1.58 -71.67 26.69
C THR A 283 -0.64 -72.89 26.50
N HIS A 284 0.70 -72.68 26.54
CA HIS A 284 1.67 -73.16 27.56
C HIS A 284 3.16 -73.16 27.09
N ARG A 285 4.08 -72.79 28.02
CA ARG A 285 5.53 -73.19 28.15
C ARG A 285 6.51 -72.74 27.03
N GLU A 286 7.80 -72.46 27.21
CA GLU A 286 8.79 -72.48 28.31
C GLU A 286 10.07 -71.75 27.83
N TYR A 287 10.87 -71.24 28.78
CA TYR A 287 12.33 -70.97 28.77
C TYR A 287 13.09 -70.64 27.47
N LEU A 288 13.57 -69.39 27.34
CA LEU A 288 14.97 -68.94 27.54
C LEU A 288 15.11 -67.46 27.19
#